data_AF-A0A2T0APS6-F1
#
_entry.id   AF-A0A2T0APS6-F1
#
_cell.length_a   1.000
_cell.length_b   1.000
_cell.length_c   1.000
_cell.angle_alpha   90.00
_cell.angle_beta   90.00
_cell.angle_gamma   90.00
#
_symmetry.space_group_name_H-M   'P 1'
#
loop_
_entity.id
_entity.type
_entity.pdbx_description
1 polymer ?
#
loop_
_entity_poly.entity_id
_entity_poly.type
_entity_poly.pdbx_seq_one_letter_code
_entity_poly.pdbx_strand_id
1 'polypeptide(L)' 'MKIGEILREKQPKEYKKLRNEQNTIKKHEHFSTREIEELMYHSCYKRSKGGALRQIK' A
#
# COMPACT_ATOMS: atom_id res chain seq x y z
N MET A 1 -29.53 0.52 14.01
CA MET A 1 -28.55 -0.49 13.57
C MET A 1 -27.83 0.02 12.34
N LYS A 2 -26.50 0.00 12.34
CA LYS A 2 -25.70 0.34 11.15
C LYS A 2 -25.67 -0.84 10.18
N ILE A 3 -25.57 -0.57 8.88
CA ILE A 3 -25.51 -1.62 7.85
C ILE A 3 -24.36 -2.63 8.11
N GLY A 4 -23.22 -2.13 8.62
CA GLY A 4 -22.06 -2.96 8.94
C GLY A 4 -22.29 -3.91 10.12
N GLU A 5 -23.10 -3.53 11.11
CA GLU A 5 -23.46 -4.38 12.25
C GLU A 5 -24.40 -5.50 11.79
N ILE A 6 -25.41 -5.15 10.97
CA ILE A 6 -26.35 -6.11 10.37
C ILE A 6 -25.60 -7.13 9.49
N LEU A 7 -24.65 -6.66 8.68
CA LEU A 7 -23.87 -7.52 7.80
C LEU A 7 -22.95 -8.47 8.61
N ARG A 8 -22.39 -7.98 9.71
CA ARG A 8 -21.56 -8.79 10.62
C ARG A 8 -22.36 -9.92 11.28
N GLU A 9 -23.61 -9.65 11.67
CA GLU A 9 -24.48 -10.62 12.32
C GLU A 9 -25.11 -11.60 11.33
N LYS A 10 -25.70 -11.10 10.24
CA LYS A 10 -26.45 -11.93 9.27
C LYS A 10 -25.58 -12.64 8.25
N GLN A 11 -24.43 -12.04 7.88
CA GLN A 11 -23.55 -12.55 6.82
C GLN A 11 -22.06 -12.46 7.23
N PRO A 12 -21.65 -13.17 8.29
CA PRO A 12 -20.30 -13.04 8.86
C PRO A 12 -19.18 -13.44 7.90
N LYS A 13 -19.43 -14.35 6.95
CA LYS A 13 -18.45 -14.77 5.94
C LYS A 13 -18.16 -13.64 4.94
N GLU A 14 -19.20 -12.99 4.42
CA GLU A 14 -19.06 -11.86 3.48
C GLU A 14 -18.47 -10.63 4.17
N TYR A 15 -18.87 -10.36 5.42
CA TYR A 15 -18.25 -9.31 6.23
C TYR A 15 -16.74 -9.52 6.41
N LYS A 16 -16.29 -10.76 6.64
CA LYS A 16 -14.85 -11.07 6.73
C LYS A 16 -14.11 -10.85 5.41
N LYS A 17 -14.70 -11.22 4.27
CA LYS A 17 -14.10 -10.98 2.94
C LYS A 17 -13.90 -9.48 2.70
N LEU A 18 -14.96 -8.69 2.84
CA LEU A 18 -14.93 -7.24 2.66
C LEU A 18 -13.91 -6.57 3.59
N ARG A 19 -13.84 -7.01 4.85
CA ARG A 19 -12.87 -6.47 5.80
C ARG A 19 -11.43 -6.85 5.47
N ASN A 20 -11.20 -8.05 4.94
CA ASN A 20 -9.88 -8.48 4.51
C ASN A 20 -9.43 -7.74 3.25
N GLU A 21 -10.31 -7.55 2.28
CA GLU A 21 -10.07 -6.74 1.07
C GLU A 21 -9.76 -5.28 1.44
N GLN A 22 -10.48 -4.70 2.39
CA GLN A 22 -10.15 -3.36 2.87
C GLN A 22 -8.75 -3.29 3.51
N ASN A 23 -8.33 -4.33 4.22
CA ASN A 23 -7.00 -4.40 4.82
C ASN A 23 -5.90 -4.61 3.77
N THR A 24 -6.16 -5.33 2.68
CA THR A 24 -5.19 -5.47 1.58
C THR A 24 -5.06 -4.16 0.82
N ILE A 25 -6.17 -3.49 0.50
CA ILE A 25 -6.15 -2.17 -0.16
C ILE A 25 -5.36 -1.15 0.68
N LYS A 26 -5.61 -1.07 2.00
CA LYS A 26 -4.84 -0.19 2.89
C LYS A 26 -3.36 -0.53 2.98
N LYS A 27 -2.98 -1.80 2.86
CA LYS A 27 -1.56 -2.21 2.81
C LYS A 27 -0.88 -1.76 1.52
N HIS A 28 -1.62 -1.64 0.41
CA HIS A 28 -1.09 -1.16 -0.87
C HIS A 28 -1.12 0.38 -1.01
N GLU A 29 -1.75 1.09 -0.08
CA GLU A 29 -1.87 2.56 -0.13
C GLU A 29 -0.59 3.30 0.27
N HIS A 30 0.33 2.64 0.98
CA HIS A 30 1.55 3.26 1.49
C HIS A 30 2.76 2.44 1.12
N PHE A 31 3.49 2.88 0.09
CA PHE A 31 4.86 2.43 -0.14
C PHE A 31 5.76 2.97 0.97
N SER A 32 6.61 2.11 1.52
CA SER A 32 7.73 2.54 2.35
C SER A 32 8.72 3.38 1.53
N THR A 33 9.53 4.19 2.21
CA THR A 33 10.59 4.98 1.55
C THR A 33 11.51 4.10 0.71
N ARG A 34 11.83 2.91 1.19
CA ARG A 34 12.64 1.92 0.47
C ARG A 34 11.95 1.41 -0.80
N GLU A 35 10.66 1.09 -0.74
CA GLU A 35 9.91 0.63 -1.93
C GLU A 35 9.78 1.74 -2.98
N ILE A 36 9.63 3.00 -2.55
CA ILE A 36 9.68 4.16 -3.45
C ILE A 36 11.08 4.29 -4.07
N GLU A 37 12.14 4.14 -3.28
CA GLU A 37 13.52 4.19 -3.77
C GLU A 37 13.81 3.07 -4.78
N GLU A 38 13.34 1.84 -4.52
CA GLU A 38 13.46 0.70 -5.43
C GLU A 38 12.64 0.90 -6.72
N LEU A 39 11.42 1.46 -6.62
CA LEU A 39 10.60 1.77 -7.79
C LEU A 39 11.20 2.91 -8.64
N MET A 40 11.77 3.92 -7.99
CA MET A 40 12.48 5.03 -8.65
C MET A 40 13.90 4.65 -9.08
N TYR A 41 14.38 3.45 -8.74
CA TYR A 41 15.71 3.01 -9.09
C TYR A 41 15.79 2.77 -10.59
N HIS A 42 16.68 3.51 -11.25
CA HIS A 42 17.06 3.25 -12.62
C HIS A 42 18.54 2.92 -12.64
N SER A 43 18.94 1.91 -13.42
CA SER A 43 20.35 1.48 -13.53
C SER A 43 21.30 2.61 -13.94
N CYS A 44 20.77 3.66 -14.59
CA CYS A 44 21.52 4.83 -15.01
C CYS A 44 21.43 6.03 -14.06
N TYR A 45 20.55 6.02 -13.03
CA TYR A 45 20.32 7.18 -12.16
C TYR A 45 20.13 6.78 -10.69
N LYS A 46 20.86 7.44 -9.78
CA LYS A 46 20.74 7.26 -8.32
C LYS A 46 20.40 8.55 -7.60
N ARG A 47 19.63 8.48 -6.52
CA ARG A 47 19.47 9.61 -5.58
C ARG A 47 20.66 9.67 -4.62
N SER A 48 21.21 10.86 -4.43
CA SER A 48 22.27 11.11 -3.45
C SER A 48 21.68 11.25 -2.04
N LYS A 49 22.53 11.25 -0.99
CA LYS A 49 22.09 11.45 0.41
C LYS A 49 21.27 12.72 0.66
N GLY A 50 21.34 13.71 -0.25
CA GLY A 50 20.52 14.93 -0.23
C GLY A 50 19.26 14.89 -1.11
N GLY A 51 18.84 13.71 -1.59
CA GLY A 51 17.59 13.51 -2.35
C GLY A 51 17.67 13.87 -3.84
N ALA A 52 18.65 14.66 -4.28
CA ALA A 52 18.85 14.99 -5.69
C ALA A 52 19.22 13.77 -6.53
N LEU A 53 18.54 13.60 -7.68
CA LEU A 53 18.77 12.54 -8.66
C LEU A 53 20.02 12.86 -9.51
N ARG A 54 20.93 11.89 -9.69
CA ARG A 54 22.17 12.04 -10.46
C ARG A 54 22.39 10.82 -11.36
N GLN A 55 22.94 11.05 -12.55
CA GLN A 55 23.33 9.96 -13.45
C GLN A 55 24.52 9.19 -12.89
N ILE A 56 24.47 7.86 -12.99
CA ILE A 56 25.59 6.97 -12.71
C ILE A 56 26.49 7.01 -13.96
N LYS A 57 27.77 7.35 -13.76
CA LYS A 57 28.80 7.24 -14.79
C LYS A 57 29.25 5.80 -14.93
#